data_AF-A0A538L865-F1
#
_entry.id   AF-A0A538L865-F1
#
_cell.length_a   1.000
_cell.length_b   1.000
_cell.length_c   1.000
_cell.angle_alpha   90.00
_cell.angle_beta   90.00
_cell.angle_gamma   90.00
#
_symmetry.space_group_name_H-M   'P 1'
#
loop_
_entity.id
_entity.type
_entity.pdbx_description
1 polymer ?
#
loop_
_entity_poly.entity_id
_entity_poly.type
_entity_poly.pdbx_seq_one_letter_code
_entity_poly.pdbx_strand_id
1 'polypeptide(L)'
;READTMDTFVDSSWYFLRYCDPHNDQAPFDRALADYWMPVDQYIGGIDHATGHLLYSRFFVKVMNELGLIGVREPFARLFHQGWVRLGGSKMSKSRGNVAAPDQLAEMYGADAVRLFILFMGPADQDMEWTEEGVEGIARFLRRLWRIVSEVAVQAPGDGPGDGSLARKTHETIAKVTDDIGRRFVFNTPIAA
;
A
#
# COMPACT_ATOMS: atom_id res chain seq x y z
N ARG A 1 -33.47 18.47 -18.42
CA ARG A 1 -32.35 17.78 -17.75
C ARG A 1 -31.82 16.76 -18.75
N GLU A 2 -30.51 16.58 -18.81
CA GLU A 2 -29.92 15.49 -19.57
C GLU A 2 -30.34 14.14 -18.96
N ALA A 3 -30.54 13.12 -19.81
CA ALA A 3 -30.93 11.77 -19.40
C ALA A 3 -29.71 10.84 -19.26
N ASP A 4 -28.63 11.12 -19.98
CA ASP A 4 -27.38 10.38 -19.88
C ASP A 4 -26.64 10.69 -18.57
N THR A 5 -25.91 9.69 -18.07
CA THR A 5 -25.04 9.82 -16.89
C THR A 5 -23.58 9.87 -17.29
N MET A 6 -22.76 10.52 -16.46
CA MET A 6 -21.31 10.47 -16.62
C MET A 6 -20.79 9.06 -16.36
N ASP A 7 -19.75 8.68 -17.11
CA ASP A 7 -19.03 7.43 -16.87
C ASP A 7 -18.24 7.48 -15.55
N THR A 8 -18.02 6.33 -14.90
CA THR A 8 -17.32 6.24 -13.61
C THR A 8 -15.86 6.74 -13.65
N PHE A 9 -15.25 6.82 -14.82
CA PHE A 9 -13.93 7.43 -14.98
C PHE A 9 -13.95 8.95 -14.78
N VAL A 10 -15.11 9.61 -14.89
CA VAL A 10 -15.23 11.01 -14.48
C VAL A 10 -14.96 11.13 -12.99
N ASP A 11 -15.57 10.29 -12.15
CA ASP A 11 -15.39 10.34 -10.69
C ASP A 11 -13.95 10.00 -10.27
N SER A 12 -13.42 8.90 -10.82
CA SER A 12 -12.08 8.42 -10.47
C SER A 12 -10.94 9.29 -11.03
N SER A 13 -11.21 10.17 -12.00
CA SER A 13 -10.17 11.04 -12.55
C SER A 13 -9.68 12.16 -11.61
N TRP A 14 -10.40 12.44 -10.51
CA TRP A 14 -10.04 13.55 -9.62
C TRP A 14 -10.28 13.30 -8.11
N TYR A 15 -10.73 12.11 -7.70
CA TYR A 15 -11.01 11.81 -6.28
C TYR A 15 -9.83 12.08 -5.34
N PHE A 16 -8.58 11.90 -5.81
CA PHE A 16 -7.37 12.17 -5.03
C PHE A 16 -7.21 13.66 -4.69
N LEU A 17 -7.72 14.57 -5.52
CA LEU A 17 -7.81 16.00 -5.19
C LEU A 17 -8.89 16.27 -4.15
N ARG A 18 -10.04 15.57 -4.26
CA ARG A 18 -11.14 15.73 -3.30
C ARG A 18 -10.75 15.26 -1.90
N TYR A 19 -9.85 14.29 -1.76
CA TYR A 19 -9.33 13.88 -0.45
C TYR A 19 -8.54 14.98 0.28
N CYS A 20 -7.99 15.96 -0.43
CA CYS A 20 -7.33 17.11 0.19
C CYS A 20 -8.34 18.02 0.93
N ASP A 21 -9.61 18.01 0.51
CA ASP A 21 -10.67 18.84 1.07
C ASP A 21 -12.08 18.20 0.87
N PRO A 22 -12.39 17.10 1.59
CA PRO A 22 -13.52 16.23 1.27
C PRO A 22 -14.89 16.80 1.66
N HIS A 23 -14.93 17.81 2.53
CA HIS A 23 -16.16 18.34 3.12
C HIS A 23 -16.53 19.74 2.65
N ASN A 24 -15.79 20.30 1.70
CA ASN A 24 -16.08 21.62 1.14
C ASN A 24 -17.33 21.58 0.26
N ASP A 25 -18.35 22.33 0.66
CA ASP A 25 -19.64 22.43 -0.03
C ASP A 25 -19.74 23.65 -0.95
N GLN A 26 -18.70 24.50 -0.98
CA GLN A 26 -18.63 25.71 -1.81
C GLN A 26 -17.80 25.53 -3.09
N ALA A 27 -16.87 24.57 -3.09
CA ALA A 27 -15.98 24.29 -4.21
C ALA A 27 -15.63 22.79 -4.30
N PRO A 28 -15.12 22.31 -5.45
CA PRO A 28 -14.60 20.94 -5.57
C PRO A 28 -13.47 20.63 -4.57
N PHE A 29 -12.62 21.60 -4.27
CA PHE A 29 -11.59 21.58 -3.23
C PHE A 29 -10.99 22.99 -3.11
N ASP A 30 -10.43 23.33 -1.94
CA ASP A 30 -9.58 24.52 -1.79
C ASP A 30 -8.22 24.33 -2.49
N ARG A 31 -7.79 25.36 -3.22
CA ARG A 31 -6.52 25.31 -3.97
C ARG A 31 -5.31 25.21 -3.06
N ALA A 32 -5.26 25.96 -1.96
CA ALA A 32 -4.10 25.94 -1.07
C ALA A 32 -3.95 24.57 -0.39
N LEU A 33 -5.06 23.91 -0.03
CA LEU A 33 -5.06 22.54 0.47
C LEU A 33 -4.61 21.54 -0.60
N ALA A 34 -5.11 21.67 -1.83
CA ALA A 34 -4.69 20.82 -2.94
C ALA A 34 -3.19 20.99 -3.24
N ASP A 35 -2.69 22.23 -3.29
CA ASP A 35 -1.28 22.56 -3.57
C ASP A 35 -0.34 22.12 -2.44
N TYR A 36 -0.83 21.99 -1.20
CA TYR A 36 -0.06 21.46 -0.07
C TYR A 36 0.16 19.95 -0.18
N TRP A 37 -0.88 19.20 -0.55
CA TRP A 37 -0.84 17.73 -0.57
C TRP A 37 -0.37 17.14 -1.90
N MET A 38 -0.48 17.88 -3.00
CA MET A 38 -0.17 17.39 -4.33
C MET A 38 1.24 17.79 -4.80
N PRO A 39 1.88 16.96 -5.65
CA PRO A 39 1.37 15.73 -6.25
C PRO A 39 1.37 14.57 -5.24
N VAL A 40 0.64 13.50 -5.53
CA VAL A 40 0.74 12.27 -4.73
C VAL A 40 2.15 11.70 -4.87
N ASP A 41 2.88 11.59 -3.76
CA ASP A 41 4.28 11.14 -3.75
C ASP A 41 4.48 9.70 -4.25
N GLN A 42 3.52 8.82 -3.93
CA GLN A 42 3.52 7.41 -4.31
C GLN A 42 2.08 6.94 -4.54
N TYR A 43 1.74 6.64 -5.78
CA TYR A 43 0.48 6.03 -6.17
C TYR A 43 0.69 4.53 -6.41
N ILE A 44 -0.19 3.67 -5.89
CA ILE A 44 -0.12 2.22 -6.01
C ILE A 44 -1.41 1.73 -6.65
N GLY A 45 -1.32 1.02 -7.77
CA GLY A 45 -2.50 0.52 -8.48
C GLY A 45 -2.17 -0.53 -9.52
N GLY A 46 -3.12 -1.40 -9.83
CA GLY A 46 -2.93 -2.47 -10.83
C GLY A 46 -2.58 -1.92 -12.22
N ILE A 47 -1.83 -2.71 -12.99
CA ILE A 47 -1.42 -2.36 -14.36
C ILE A 47 -2.61 -2.22 -15.32
N ASP A 48 -3.76 -2.81 -14.98
CA ASP A 48 -5.01 -2.72 -15.75
C ASP A 48 -5.57 -1.29 -15.86
N HIS A 49 -5.13 -0.38 -14.98
CA HIS A 49 -5.52 1.02 -15.02
C HIS A 49 -4.65 1.91 -15.93
N ALA A 50 -3.64 1.36 -16.61
CA ALA A 50 -2.65 2.11 -17.39
C ALA A 50 -3.26 2.98 -18.51
N THR A 51 -4.26 2.49 -19.23
CA THR A 51 -4.86 3.19 -20.39
C THR A 51 -6.19 3.88 -20.09
N GLY A 52 -6.80 3.60 -18.93
CA GLY A 52 -8.04 4.24 -18.47
C GLY A 52 -7.76 5.29 -17.41
N HIS A 53 -8.06 4.95 -16.16
CA HIS A 53 -7.91 5.80 -14.97
C HIS A 53 -6.62 6.64 -14.95
N LEU A 54 -5.45 6.03 -15.22
CA LEU A 54 -4.17 6.76 -15.16
C LEU A 54 -4.05 7.83 -16.25
N LEU A 55 -4.59 7.59 -17.44
CA LEU A 55 -4.63 8.60 -18.50
C LEU A 55 -5.64 9.70 -18.17
N TYR A 56 -6.84 9.33 -17.72
CA TYR A 56 -7.90 10.29 -17.36
C TYR A 56 -7.49 11.18 -16.17
N SER A 57 -6.82 10.62 -15.16
CA SER A 57 -6.29 11.38 -14.02
C SER A 57 -5.28 12.45 -14.47
N ARG A 58 -4.36 12.09 -15.37
CA ARG A 58 -3.39 13.04 -15.93
C ARG A 58 -4.07 14.12 -16.76
N PHE A 59 -5.05 13.76 -17.56
CA PHE A 59 -5.84 14.71 -18.34
C PHE A 59 -6.57 15.69 -17.41
N PHE A 60 -7.30 15.20 -16.41
CA PHE A 60 -8.04 16.04 -15.46
C PHE A 60 -7.12 17.01 -14.71
N VAL A 61 -5.98 16.55 -14.20
CA VAL A 61 -5.01 17.44 -13.51
C VAL A 61 -4.48 18.53 -14.43
N LYS A 62 -4.22 18.22 -15.72
CA LYS A 62 -3.77 19.25 -16.67
C LYS A 62 -4.85 20.30 -16.92
N VAL A 63 -6.12 19.86 -17.06
CA VAL A 63 -7.26 20.78 -17.19
C VAL A 63 -7.41 21.65 -15.93
N MET A 64 -7.37 21.06 -14.73
CA MET A 64 -7.49 21.80 -13.47
C MET A 64 -6.34 22.79 -13.27
N ASN A 65 -5.13 22.44 -13.71
CA ASN A 65 -3.99 23.35 -13.72
C ASN A 65 -4.18 24.52 -14.68
N GLU A 66 -4.67 24.27 -15.90
CA GLU A 66 -4.97 25.33 -16.89
C GLU A 66 -6.09 26.26 -16.42
N LEU A 67 -7.05 25.75 -15.65
CA LEU A 67 -8.08 26.54 -14.98
C LEU A 67 -7.58 27.29 -13.73
N GLY A 68 -6.31 27.10 -13.33
CA GLY A 68 -5.71 27.75 -12.16
C GLY A 68 -6.21 27.22 -10.82
N LEU A 69 -6.81 26.02 -10.78
CA LEU A 69 -7.35 25.40 -9.58
C LEU A 69 -6.30 24.62 -8.77
N ILE A 70 -5.21 24.19 -9.42
CA ILE A 70 -4.06 23.52 -8.79
C ILE A 70 -2.75 23.94 -9.45
N GLY A 71 -1.64 23.88 -8.71
CA GLY A 71 -0.30 24.25 -9.16
C GLY A 71 0.44 23.12 -9.90
N VAL A 72 0.12 21.86 -9.62
CA VAL A 72 0.79 20.70 -10.23
C VAL A 72 0.25 20.37 -11.62
N ARG A 73 1.10 19.80 -12.50
CA ARG A 73 0.73 19.37 -13.85
C ARG A 73 0.65 17.86 -14.05
N GLU A 74 1.08 17.09 -13.06
CA GLU A 74 1.00 15.62 -13.04
C GLU A 74 0.47 15.20 -11.66
N PRO A 75 -0.48 14.24 -11.58
CA PRO A 75 -1.11 13.86 -10.33
C PRO A 75 -0.20 13.02 -9.42
N PHE A 76 0.69 12.21 -9.99
CA PHE A 76 1.44 11.17 -9.27
C PHE A 76 2.94 11.32 -9.56
N ALA A 77 3.76 11.56 -8.54
CA ALA A 77 5.21 11.69 -8.67
C ALA A 77 5.89 10.33 -8.91
N ARG A 78 5.38 9.28 -8.26
CA ARG A 78 5.80 7.89 -8.46
C ARG A 78 4.56 7.00 -8.60
N LEU A 79 4.67 6.01 -9.48
CA LEU A 79 3.65 5.01 -9.73
C LEU A 79 4.27 3.63 -9.50
N PHE A 80 3.63 2.81 -8.68
CA PHE A 80 4.00 1.42 -8.47
C PHE A 80 2.84 0.52 -8.88
N HIS A 81 3.11 -0.41 -9.79
CA HIS A 81 2.13 -1.39 -10.21
C HIS A 81 2.28 -2.68 -9.41
N GLN A 82 1.31 -2.97 -8.55
CA GLN A 82 1.29 -4.27 -7.90
C GLN A 82 0.87 -5.38 -8.88
N GLY A 83 1.42 -6.57 -8.69
CA GLY A 83 1.00 -7.77 -9.41
C GLY A 83 -0.33 -8.33 -8.90
N TRP A 84 -0.81 -9.37 -9.57
CA TRP A 84 -2.08 -10.00 -9.24
C TRP A 84 -1.94 -10.98 -8.08
N VAL A 85 -2.91 -10.93 -7.15
CA VAL A 85 -3.14 -12.06 -6.26
C VAL A 85 -3.98 -13.12 -6.99
N ARG A 86 -3.46 -14.34 -7.03
CA ARG A 86 -4.03 -15.51 -7.72
C ARG A 86 -4.47 -16.56 -6.70
N LEU A 87 -5.51 -17.31 -7.04
CA LEU A 87 -5.97 -18.48 -6.29
C LEU A 87 -6.31 -19.60 -7.26
N GLY A 88 -5.74 -20.78 -7.03
CA GLY A 88 -5.88 -21.93 -7.92
C GLY A 88 -5.30 -21.65 -9.30
N GLY A 89 -4.22 -20.88 -9.39
CA GLY A 89 -3.59 -20.51 -10.66
C GLY A 89 -4.38 -19.49 -11.50
N SER A 90 -5.40 -18.82 -10.95
CA SER A 90 -6.19 -17.83 -11.66
C SER A 90 -6.33 -16.53 -10.86
N LYS A 91 -6.37 -15.37 -11.54
CA LYS A 91 -6.62 -14.06 -10.90
C LYS A 91 -7.88 -14.12 -10.04
N MET A 92 -7.79 -13.67 -8.78
CA MET A 92 -8.96 -13.55 -7.91
C MET A 92 -9.93 -12.51 -8.47
N SER A 93 -11.21 -12.86 -8.55
CA SER A 93 -12.27 -11.93 -8.95
C SER A 93 -13.64 -12.41 -8.48
N LYS A 94 -14.54 -11.46 -8.18
CA LYS A 94 -15.93 -11.76 -7.79
C LYS A 94 -16.65 -12.60 -8.86
N SER A 95 -16.44 -12.28 -10.13
CA SER A 95 -17.08 -12.99 -11.26
C SER A 95 -16.61 -14.44 -11.42
N ARG A 96 -15.43 -14.79 -10.92
CA ARG A 96 -14.89 -16.16 -10.94
C ARG A 96 -15.18 -16.95 -9.67
N GLY A 97 -15.77 -16.34 -8.65
CA GLY A 97 -16.09 -17.00 -7.38
C GLY A 97 -14.88 -17.51 -6.59
N ASN A 98 -13.67 -17.10 -6.95
CA ASN A 98 -12.40 -17.57 -6.36
C ASN A 98 -11.78 -16.55 -5.41
N VAL A 99 -12.63 -15.85 -4.63
CA VAL A 99 -12.17 -14.81 -3.70
C VAL A 99 -11.93 -15.45 -2.33
N ALA A 100 -10.68 -15.38 -1.86
CA ALA A 100 -10.39 -15.64 -0.45
C ALA A 100 -10.75 -14.40 0.37
N ALA A 101 -11.73 -14.52 1.27
CA ALA A 101 -12.14 -13.41 2.12
C ALA A 101 -11.09 -13.20 3.22
N PRO A 102 -10.40 -12.04 3.27
CA PRO A 102 -9.38 -11.80 4.28
C PRO A 102 -9.97 -11.73 5.70
N ASP A 103 -11.25 -11.41 5.84
CA ASP A 103 -11.93 -11.27 7.14
C ASP A 103 -11.88 -12.57 7.96
N GLN A 104 -12.15 -13.71 7.34
CA GLN A 104 -12.12 -15.02 8.02
C GLN A 104 -10.72 -15.34 8.53
N LEU A 105 -9.69 -15.04 7.73
CA LEU A 105 -8.30 -15.27 8.12
C LEU A 105 -7.84 -14.27 9.18
N ALA A 106 -8.34 -13.02 9.14
CA ALA A 106 -8.08 -12.02 10.16
C ALA A 106 -8.75 -12.39 11.50
N GLU A 107 -9.95 -12.97 11.47
CA GLU A 107 -10.61 -13.51 12.67
C GLU A 107 -9.82 -14.68 13.29
N MET A 108 -9.29 -15.58 12.46
CA MET A 108 -8.55 -16.75 12.93
C MET A 108 -7.12 -16.43 13.39
N TYR A 109 -6.40 -15.58 12.65
CA TYR A 109 -4.95 -15.37 12.83
C TYR A 109 -4.57 -13.94 13.24
N GLY A 110 -5.51 -13.00 13.22
CA GLY A 110 -5.28 -11.58 13.45
C GLY A 110 -4.88 -10.82 12.19
N ALA A 111 -5.21 -9.52 12.14
CA ALA A 111 -4.95 -8.67 10.99
C ALA A 111 -3.45 -8.57 10.64
N ASP A 112 -2.58 -8.59 11.65
CA ASP A 112 -1.12 -8.50 11.45
C ASP A 112 -0.57 -9.72 10.72
N ALA A 113 -1.07 -10.92 11.03
CA ALA A 113 -0.65 -12.14 10.35
C ALA A 113 -1.02 -12.12 8.88
N VAL A 114 -2.24 -11.66 8.57
CA VAL A 114 -2.72 -11.53 7.18
C VAL A 114 -1.95 -10.46 6.42
N ARG A 115 -1.73 -9.28 7.02
CA ARG A 115 -0.97 -8.17 6.38
C ARG A 115 0.47 -8.56 6.11
N LEU A 116 1.16 -9.15 7.10
CA LEU A 116 2.54 -9.59 6.91
C LEU A 116 2.65 -10.72 5.90
N PHE A 117 1.67 -11.63 5.85
CA PHE A 117 1.61 -12.64 4.81
C PHE A 117 1.53 -12.02 3.41
N ILE A 118 0.62 -11.07 3.19
CA ILE A 118 0.48 -10.36 1.90
C ILE A 118 1.80 -9.67 1.51
N LEU A 119 2.49 -9.04 2.45
CA LEU A 119 3.77 -8.37 2.18
C LEU A 119 4.93 -9.36 2.00
N PHE A 120 4.80 -10.60 2.46
CA PHE A 120 5.86 -11.60 2.46
C PHE A 120 5.80 -12.60 1.31
N MET A 121 4.62 -12.83 0.71
CA MET A 121 4.44 -13.84 -0.35
C MET A 121 5.36 -13.67 -1.57
N GLY A 122 5.89 -12.47 -1.81
CA GLY A 122 6.80 -12.20 -2.92
C GLY A 122 7.05 -10.71 -3.15
N PRO A 123 7.78 -10.36 -4.21
CA PRO A 123 7.89 -8.97 -4.67
C PRO A 123 6.51 -8.44 -5.05
N ALA A 124 6.18 -7.22 -4.62
CA ALA A 124 4.83 -6.67 -4.78
C ALA A 124 4.46 -6.36 -6.24
N ASP A 125 5.44 -6.24 -7.14
CA ASP A 125 5.26 -5.99 -8.57
C ASP A 125 5.08 -7.28 -9.41
N GLN A 126 5.09 -8.45 -8.77
CA GLN A 126 4.92 -9.75 -9.40
C GLN A 126 3.59 -10.39 -9.03
N ASP A 127 3.10 -11.30 -9.87
CA ASP A 127 1.93 -12.11 -9.54
C ASP A 127 2.25 -13.07 -8.39
N MET A 128 1.30 -13.21 -7.47
CA MET A 128 1.48 -13.96 -6.22
C MET A 128 0.35 -14.97 -6.06
N GLU A 129 0.70 -16.21 -5.70
CA GLU A 129 -0.31 -17.23 -5.39
C GLU A 129 -0.66 -17.18 -3.91
N TRP A 130 -1.96 -17.13 -3.63
CA TRP A 130 -2.50 -17.17 -2.28
C TRP A 130 -2.51 -18.60 -1.75
N THR A 131 -1.95 -18.78 -0.55
CA THR A 131 -1.96 -20.05 0.19
C THR A 131 -2.36 -19.80 1.63
N GLU A 132 -3.27 -20.60 2.17
CA GLU A 132 -3.70 -20.47 3.57
C GLU A 132 -2.58 -20.88 4.54
N GLU A 133 -1.77 -21.85 4.15
CA GLU A 133 -0.61 -22.33 4.92
C GLU A 133 0.43 -21.22 5.14
N GLY A 134 0.51 -20.27 4.22
CA GLY A 134 1.40 -19.11 4.32
C GLY A 134 1.04 -18.19 5.48
N VAL A 135 -0.26 -17.98 5.74
CA VAL A 135 -0.74 -17.17 6.86
C VAL A 135 -0.38 -17.82 8.19
N GLU A 136 -0.53 -19.13 8.30
CA GLU A 136 -0.19 -19.86 9.52
C GLU A 136 1.31 -19.75 9.86
N GLY A 137 2.18 -19.78 8.84
CA GLY A 137 3.62 -19.55 8.98
C GLY A 137 3.93 -18.19 9.61
N ILE A 138 3.28 -17.13 9.14
CA ILE A 138 3.43 -15.78 9.68
C ILE A 138 2.84 -15.66 11.09
N ALA A 139 1.71 -16.30 11.37
CA ALA A 139 1.15 -16.36 12.71
C ALA A 139 2.10 -17.06 13.71
N ARG A 140 2.84 -18.08 13.29
CA ARG A 140 3.90 -18.70 14.12
C ARG A 140 5.09 -17.75 14.33
N PHE A 141 5.50 -17.02 13.29
CA PHE A 141 6.56 -16.00 13.40
C PHE A 141 6.19 -14.91 14.41
N LEU A 142 4.98 -14.36 14.33
CA LEU A 142 4.48 -13.35 15.28
C LEU A 142 4.38 -13.89 16.71
N ARG A 143 3.89 -15.11 16.90
CA ARG A 143 3.86 -15.76 18.23
C ARG A 143 5.26 -15.93 18.83
N ARG A 144 6.27 -16.25 17.99
CA ARG A 144 7.67 -16.33 18.43
C ARG A 144 8.19 -14.97 18.87
N LEU A 145 7.94 -13.91 18.09
CA LEU A 145 8.31 -12.54 18.45
C LEU A 145 7.66 -12.13 19.77
N TRP A 146 6.35 -12.34 19.90
CA TRP A 146 5.60 -12.04 21.12
C TRP A 146 6.21 -12.73 22.35
N ARG A 147 6.50 -14.03 22.24
CA ARG A 147 7.11 -14.81 23.32
C ARG A 147 8.47 -14.24 23.74
N ILE A 148 9.38 -14.01 22.78
CA ILE A 148 10.72 -13.48 23.05
C ILE A 148 10.62 -12.11 23.73
N VAL A 149 9.81 -11.20 23.18
CA VAL A 149 9.64 -9.85 23.74
C VAL A 149 9.05 -9.94 25.15
N SER A 150 8.02 -10.76 25.37
CA SER A 150 7.40 -10.91 26.69
C SER A 150 8.35 -11.48 27.76
N GLU A 151 9.28 -12.35 27.35
CA GLU A 151 10.30 -12.92 28.24
C GLU A 151 11.34 -11.89 28.69
N VAL A 152 11.71 -10.93 27.82
CA VAL A 152 12.83 -9.99 28.08
C VAL A 152 12.41 -8.56 28.38
N ALA A 153 11.18 -8.15 28.03
CA ALA A 153 10.77 -6.74 28.06
C ALA A 153 10.86 -6.11 29.46
N VAL A 154 10.50 -6.86 30.51
CA VAL A 154 10.56 -6.38 31.90
C VAL A 154 12.00 -6.12 32.37
N GLN A 155 12.97 -6.84 31.81
CA GLN A 155 14.38 -6.77 32.16
C GLN A 155 15.21 -6.06 31.08
N ALA A 156 14.56 -5.41 30.11
CA ALA A 156 15.25 -4.78 29.00
C ALA A 156 16.15 -3.64 29.52
N PRO A 157 17.45 -3.62 29.15
CA PRO A 157 18.33 -2.53 29.54
C PRO A 157 17.87 -1.21 28.91
N GLY A 158 17.94 -0.12 29.67
CA GLY A 158 17.49 1.22 29.23
C GLY A 158 18.47 1.92 28.27
N ASP A 159 19.69 1.40 28.14
CA ASP A 159 20.83 2.15 27.59
C ASP A 159 21.01 1.94 26.07
N GLY A 160 19.97 1.43 25.41
CA GLY A 160 20.03 1.07 23.99
C GLY A 160 20.86 -0.20 23.72
N PRO A 161 21.04 -0.58 22.45
CA PRO A 161 21.90 -1.69 22.10
C PRO A 161 23.34 -1.31 22.45
N GLY A 162 23.94 -2.01 23.42
CA GLY A 162 25.37 -1.88 23.74
C GLY A 162 26.27 -2.33 22.58
N ASP A 163 27.58 -2.41 22.78
CA ASP A 163 28.50 -2.81 21.71
C ASP A 163 28.52 -4.34 21.49
N GLY A 164 28.80 -4.78 20.25
CA GLY A 164 29.06 -6.19 19.93
C GLY A 164 28.45 -6.68 18.62
N SER A 165 28.55 -8.00 18.40
CA SER A 165 28.07 -8.64 17.17
C SER A 165 26.55 -8.53 16.98
N LEU A 166 25.77 -8.58 18.07
CA LEU A 166 24.32 -8.44 18.02
C LEU A 166 23.90 -7.02 17.65
N ALA A 167 24.51 -6.00 18.26
CA ALA A 167 24.23 -4.61 17.94
C ALA A 167 24.61 -4.28 16.48
N ARG A 168 25.77 -4.78 16.01
CA ARG A 168 26.13 -4.68 14.60
C ARG A 168 25.07 -5.31 13.71
N LYS A 169 24.60 -6.53 14.03
CA LYS A 169 23.55 -7.21 13.27
C LYS A 169 22.23 -6.43 13.28
N THR A 170 21.87 -5.81 14.41
CA THR A 170 20.71 -4.91 14.51
C THR A 170 20.85 -3.72 13.56
N HIS A 171 21.99 -3.04 13.55
CA HIS A 171 22.22 -1.91 12.63
C HIS A 171 22.24 -2.34 11.16
N GLU A 172 22.83 -3.50 10.83
CA GLU A 172 22.79 -4.08 9.49
C GLU A 172 21.34 -4.36 9.04
N THR A 173 20.52 -4.95 9.92
CA THR A 173 19.10 -5.22 9.64
C THR A 173 18.31 -3.92 9.51
N ILE A 174 18.52 -2.91 10.36
CA ILE A 174 17.89 -1.58 10.24
C ILE A 174 18.21 -0.97 8.88
N ALA A 175 19.50 -0.89 8.51
CA ALA A 175 19.93 -0.32 7.24
C ALA A 175 19.30 -1.05 6.04
N LYS A 176 19.27 -2.39 6.08
CA LYS A 176 18.64 -3.21 5.06
C LYS A 176 17.14 -2.97 4.94
N VAL A 177 16.40 -2.97 6.07
CA VAL A 177 14.95 -2.76 6.09
C VAL A 177 14.61 -1.36 5.57
N THR A 178 15.37 -0.33 6.00
CA THR A 178 15.19 1.04 5.52
C THR A 178 15.42 1.16 4.01
N ASP A 179 16.47 0.53 3.47
CA ASP A 179 16.77 0.56 2.04
C ASP A 179 15.72 -0.19 1.21
N ASP A 180 15.32 -1.37 1.68
CA ASP A 180 14.34 -2.23 1.01
C ASP A 180 12.97 -1.55 0.93
N ILE A 181 12.47 -0.98 2.02
CA ILE A 181 11.16 -0.30 2.05
C ILE A 181 11.22 1.06 1.34
N GLY A 182 12.24 1.87 1.65
CA GLY A 182 12.28 3.26 1.20
C GLY A 182 12.71 3.42 -0.25
N ARG A 183 13.85 2.82 -0.62
CA ARG A 183 14.45 3.02 -1.95
C ARG A 183 14.04 1.94 -2.94
N ARG A 184 14.05 0.67 -2.53
CA ARG A 184 13.77 -0.46 -3.43
C ARG A 184 12.27 -0.75 -3.57
N PHE A 185 11.46 -0.31 -2.61
CA PHE A 185 10.03 -0.56 -2.54
C PHE A 185 9.67 -2.07 -2.57
N VAL A 186 10.46 -2.86 -1.84
CA VAL A 186 10.33 -4.32 -1.72
C VAL A 186 9.97 -4.67 -0.26
N PHE A 187 8.89 -5.41 -0.05
CA PHE A 187 8.34 -5.65 1.29
C PHE A 187 8.59 -7.07 1.85
N ASN A 188 8.85 -8.05 0.98
CA ASN A 188 9.09 -9.42 1.41
C ASN A 188 10.48 -9.63 2.03
N THR A 189 11.51 -8.93 1.51
CA THR A 189 12.88 -9.07 2.02
C THR A 189 13.13 -8.40 3.39
N PRO A 190 12.48 -7.28 3.77
CA PRO A 190 12.49 -6.79 5.14
C PRO A 190 12.03 -7.79 6.19
N ILE A 191 10.98 -8.56 5.87
CA ILE A 191 10.40 -9.55 6.81
C ILE A 191 11.36 -10.73 7.01
N ALA A 192 12.20 -11.03 6.02
CA ALA A 192 13.23 -12.07 6.09
C ALA A 192 14.56 -11.63 6.72
N ALA A 193 14.79 -10.33 6.92
CA ALA A 193 16.09 -9.73 7.29
C ALA A 193 16.48 -9.93 8.77
#